data_AF-A0A854QR50-F1
#
_entry.id   AF-A0A854QR50-F1
#
_cell.length_a   1.000
_cell.length_b   1.000
_cell.length_c   1.000
_cell.angle_alpha   90.00
_cell.angle_beta   90.00
_cell.angle_gamma   90.00
#
_symmetry.space_group_name_H-M   'P 1'
#
loop_
_entity.id
_entity.type
_entity.pdbx_description
1 polymer ?
#
loop_
_entity_poly.entity_id
_entity_poly.type
_entity_poly.pdbx_seq_one_letter_code
_entity_poly.pdbx_strand_id
1 'polypeptide(L)'
;MDKLGISPTDTVSSANSIEINDALFCEHGLEVCKHCEFDAREDNDAMMGLDPAPRAPLELPAHFKNNKDGSFTCKQHGNANCKSCFGWKKQITKLHKEGKKAASKKKDSGTNLY
;
A
#
# COMPACT_ATOMS: atom_id res chain seq x y z
N MET A 1 -44.97 -3.25 -4.54
CA MET A 1 -43.94 -3.29 -5.58
C MET A 1 -42.58 -3.20 -4.90
N ASP A 2 -42.14 -4.35 -4.41
CA ASP A 2 -40.88 -4.55 -3.71
C ASP A 2 -39.76 -4.50 -4.76
N LYS A 3 -39.02 -3.38 -4.78
CA LYS A 3 -37.87 -3.22 -5.68
C LYS A 3 -36.71 -4.05 -5.12
N LEU A 4 -36.49 -5.18 -5.78
CA LEU A 4 -35.42 -6.14 -5.59
C LEU A 4 -34.03 -5.47 -5.68
N GLY A 5 -33.22 -5.71 -4.65
CA GLY A 5 -31.81 -6.11 -4.78
C GLY A 5 -30.82 -5.10 -5.34
N ILE A 6 -30.50 -4.04 -4.59
CA ILE A 6 -29.12 -3.54 -4.62
C ILE A 6 -28.27 -4.52 -3.82
N SER A 7 -27.46 -5.32 -4.52
CA SER A 7 -26.39 -6.10 -3.90
C SER A 7 -25.44 -5.12 -3.20
N PRO A 8 -25.07 -5.30 -1.92
CA PRO A 8 -24.18 -4.38 -1.21
C PRO A 8 -22.71 -4.54 -1.62
N THR A 9 -22.44 -5.12 -2.79
CA THR A 9 -21.06 -5.42 -3.23
C THR A 9 -20.35 -4.23 -3.87
N ASP A 10 -21.03 -3.10 -4.07
CA ASP A 10 -20.47 -1.86 -4.63
C ASP A 10 -20.54 -0.68 -3.65
N THR A 11 -20.27 -0.90 -2.36
CA THR A 11 -20.30 0.18 -1.35
C THR A 11 -19.06 0.23 -0.47
N VAL A 12 -17.88 0.25 -1.10
CA VAL A 12 -16.71 0.95 -0.54
C VAL A 12 -16.23 1.94 -1.58
N SER A 13 -16.52 3.22 -1.34
CA SER A 13 -16.15 4.39 -2.13
C SER A 13 -14.85 4.26 -2.94
N SER A 14 -14.95 3.90 -4.22
CA SER A 14 -13.87 4.01 -5.21
C SER A 14 -13.56 5.45 -5.62
N ALA A 15 -13.76 6.45 -4.75
CA ALA A 15 -13.65 7.84 -5.16
C ALA A 15 -12.23 8.41 -5.08
N ASN A 16 -11.40 7.97 -4.13
CA ASN A 16 -10.14 8.65 -3.79
C ASN A 16 -8.94 7.68 -3.58
N SER A 17 -8.88 6.58 -4.33
CA SER A 17 -7.68 5.73 -4.41
C SER A 17 -6.89 6.06 -5.68
N ILE A 18 -5.57 6.17 -5.55
CA ILE A 18 -4.63 6.37 -6.65
C ILE A 18 -3.88 5.08 -6.90
N GLU A 19 -3.84 4.67 -8.17
CA GLU A 19 -3.10 3.49 -8.61
C GLU A 19 -1.81 3.92 -9.28
N ILE A 20 -0.68 3.38 -8.81
CA ILE A 20 0.64 3.72 -9.30
C ILE A 20 1.40 2.43 -9.48
N ASN A 21 1.77 2.07 -10.73
CA ASN A 21 2.51 0.84 -11.03
C ASN A 21 1.91 -0.40 -10.32
N ASP A 22 0.58 -0.58 -10.43
CA ASP A 22 -0.18 -1.71 -9.86
C ASP A 22 -0.29 -1.74 -8.31
N ALA A 23 0.09 -0.66 -7.61
CA ALA A 23 -0.19 -0.49 -6.19
C ALA A 23 -1.21 0.63 -5.94
N LEU A 24 -2.13 0.36 -5.03
CA LEU A 24 -3.18 1.23 -4.53
C LEU A 24 -2.69 2.05 -3.33
N PHE A 25 -2.96 3.35 -3.38
CA PHE A 25 -2.78 4.28 -2.27
C PHE A 25 -4.03 5.14 -2.14
N CYS A 26 -4.22 5.81 -1.01
CA CYS A 26 -5.20 6.90 -0.94
C CYS A 26 -4.65 8.16 -1.62
N GLU A 27 -5.50 9.18 -1.82
CA GLU A 27 -5.10 10.51 -2.33
C GLU A 27 -3.99 11.20 -1.53
N HIS A 28 -3.81 10.86 -0.26
CA HIS A 28 -2.71 11.36 0.57
C HIS A 28 -1.36 10.72 0.24
N GLY A 29 -1.34 9.70 -0.64
CA GLY A 29 -0.15 8.93 -0.96
C GLY A 29 0.24 7.94 0.14
N LEU A 30 -0.74 7.44 0.90
CA LEU A 30 -0.51 6.43 1.94
C LEU A 30 -1.28 5.16 1.59
N GLU A 31 -0.63 4.01 1.70
CA GLU A 31 -1.29 2.72 1.56
C GLU A 31 -2.17 2.40 2.78
N VAL A 32 -1.71 2.83 3.97
CA VAL A 32 -2.51 2.83 5.20
C VAL A 32 -2.64 4.25 5.69
N CYS A 33 -3.84 4.81 5.56
CA CYS A 33 -4.12 6.17 5.96
C CYS A 33 -5.16 6.19 7.07
N LYS A 34 -4.75 6.67 8.26
CA LYS A 34 -5.65 6.84 9.40
C LYS A 34 -6.63 8.01 9.22
N HIS A 35 -6.36 8.93 8.30
CA HIS A 35 -7.20 10.11 8.08
C HIS A 35 -8.46 9.76 7.28
N CYS A 36 -8.32 8.90 6.27
CA CYS A 36 -9.43 8.46 5.43
C CYS A 36 -9.76 6.96 5.62
N GLU A 37 -9.25 6.37 6.70
CA GLU A 37 -9.45 4.95 7.06
C GLU A 37 -9.21 3.98 5.88
N PHE A 38 -8.19 4.29 5.07
CA PHE A 38 -7.82 3.50 3.90
C PHE A 38 -6.74 2.49 4.28
N ASP A 39 -6.92 1.22 3.96
CA ASP A 39 -5.93 0.16 4.15
C ASP A 39 -5.93 -0.76 2.93
N ALA A 40 -4.97 -0.55 2.04
CA ALA A 40 -4.80 -1.37 0.83
C ALA A 40 -3.64 -2.36 0.93
N ARG A 41 -3.19 -2.72 2.15
CA ARG A 41 -2.06 -3.65 2.32
C ARG A 41 -2.34 -5.02 1.73
N GLU A 42 -3.53 -5.55 1.99
CA GLU A 42 -3.95 -6.86 1.49
C GLU A 42 -4.06 -6.86 -0.03
N ASP A 43 -4.70 -5.83 -0.59
CA ASP A 43 -4.82 -5.65 -2.04
C ASP A 43 -3.45 -5.51 -2.71
N ASN A 44 -2.58 -4.65 -2.17
CA ASN A 44 -1.23 -4.46 -2.74
C ASN A 44 -0.35 -5.70 -2.64
N ASP A 45 -0.45 -6.45 -1.54
CA ASP A 45 0.27 -7.72 -1.40
C ASP A 45 -0.23 -8.72 -2.46
N ALA A 46 -1.55 -8.86 -2.62
CA ALA A 46 -2.17 -9.73 -3.61
C ALA A 46 -1.82 -9.33 -5.06
N MET A 47 -1.91 -8.04 -5.40
CA MET A 47 -1.55 -7.50 -6.72
C MET A 47 -0.07 -7.73 -7.06
N MET A 48 0.81 -7.74 -6.06
CA MET A 48 2.24 -8.02 -6.23
C MET A 48 2.57 -9.52 -6.22
N GLY A 49 1.56 -10.38 -5.99
CA GLY A 49 1.70 -11.82 -5.84
C GLY A 49 2.49 -12.21 -4.58
N LEU A 50 2.25 -11.51 -3.48
CA LEU A 50 2.84 -11.75 -2.16
C LEU A 50 1.74 -12.15 -1.17
N ASP A 51 2.05 -13.10 -0.29
CA ASP A 51 1.13 -13.50 0.77
C ASP A 51 0.98 -12.37 1.80
N PRO A 52 -0.24 -12.03 2.23
CA PRO A 52 -0.45 -11.02 3.27
C PRO A 52 0.37 -11.31 4.52
N ALA A 53 1.14 -10.32 4.98
CA ALA A 53 1.99 -10.48 6.16
C ALA A 53 2.03 -9.20 7.00
N PRO A 54 2.37 -9.32 8.31
CA PRO A 54 2.56 -8.15 9.15
C PRO A 54 3.81 -7.39 8.69
N ARG A 55 3.58 -6.30 7.97
CA ARG A 55 4.60 -5.35 7.49
C ARG A 55 4.21 -3.91 7.84
N ALA A 56 5.20 -3.04 7.79
CA ALA A 56 4.94 -1.60 7.87
C ALA A 56 4.15 -1.14 6.63
N PRO A 57 3.35 -0.08 6.76
CA PRO A 57 2.62 0.50 5.64
C PRO A 57 3.60 1.09 4.62
N LEU A 58 3.21 1.04 3.36
CA LEU A 58 3.91 1.65 2.26
C LEU A 58 3.51 3.12 2.14
N GLU A 59 4.49 3.98 1.88
CA GLU A 59 4.27 5.40 1.64
C GLU A 59 4.68 5.72 0.21
N LEU A 60 3.85 6.50 -0.46
CA LEU A 60 4.14 6.97 -1.82
C LEU A 60 5.26 8.00 -1.75
N PRO A 61 6.44 7.74 -2.32
CA PRO A 61 7.53 8.70 -2.32
C PRO A 61 7.17 9.94 -3.14
N ALA A 62 7.98 10.98 -3.01
CA ALA A 62 7.79 12.24 -3.70
C ALA A 62 7.59 12.02 -5.21
N HIS A 63 6.45 12.49 -5.71
CA HIS A 63 6.02 12.30 -7.09
C HIS A 63 5.37 13.58 -7.64
N PHE A 64 5.28 13.65 -8.95
CA PHE A 64 4.52 14.65 -9.69
C PHE A 64 3.37 13.96 -10.40
N LYS A 65 2.16 14.45 -10.20
CA LYS A 65 0.99 14.01 -10.96
C LYS A 65 0.95 14.80 -12.26
N ASN A 66 0.95 14.11 -13.40
CA ASN A 66 0.74 14.73 -14.70
C ASN A 66 -0.76 14.97 -14.89
N ASN A 67 -1.17 16.24 -14.95
CA ASN A 67 -2.58 16.62 -15.12
C ASN A 67 -3.17 16.24 -16.49
N LYS A 68 -2.33 15.94 -17.48
CA LYS A 68 -2.79 15.56 -18.84
C LYS A 68 -3.12 14.08 -18.95
N ASP A 69 -2.25 13.23 -18.42
CA ASP A 69 -2.34 11.77 -18.58
C ASP A 69 -2.72 11.05 -17.28
N GLY A 70 -2.85 11.78 -16.16
CA GLY A 70 -3.07 11.22 -14.83
C GLY A 70 -1.88 10.43 -14.28
N SER A 71 -0.78 10.32 -15.04
CA SER A 71 0.38 9.50 -14.68
C SER A 71 1.20 10.11 -13.56
N PHE A 72 1.73 9.24 -12.69
CA PHE A 72 2.57 9.63 -11.56
C PHE A 72 4.04 9.47 -11.92
N THR A 73 4.78 10.58 -11.89
CA THR A 73 6.21 10.63 -12.21
C THR A 73 7.03 10.80 -10.95
N CYS A 74 8.03 9.94 -10.74
CA CYS A 74 8.92 10.06 -9.59
C CYS A 74 9.62 11.42 -9.59
N LYS A 75 9.56 12.17 -8.49
CA LYS A 75 10.19 13.49 -8.36
C LYS A 75 11.72 13.41 -8.35
N GLN A 76 12.27 12.31 -7.84
CA GLN A 76 13.72 12.12 -7.72
C GLN A 76 14.38 11.74 -9.04
N HIS A 77 13.71 10.93 -9.87
CA HIS A 77 14.28 10.38 -11.11
C HIS A 77 13.58 10.86 -12.39
N GLY A 78 12.49 11.62 -12.28
CA GLY A 78 11.75 12.15 -13.43
C GLY A 78 11.10 11.09 -14.32
N ASN A 79 10.79 9.90 -13.79
CA ASN A 79 10.25 8.80 -14.58
C ASN A 79 8.92 8.27 -13.99
N ALA A 80 7.93 8.06 -14.86
CA ALA A 80 6.62 7.51 -14.52
C ALA A 80 6.67 6.03 -14.08
N ASN A 81 7.62 5.27 -14.62
CA ASN A 81 7.84 3.86 -14.29
C ASN A 81 9.16 3.68 -13.53
N CYS A 82 9.41 4.53 -12.53
CA CYS A 82 10.64 4.50 -11.77
C CYS A 82 10.72 3.21 -10.91
N LYS A 83 11.42 2.18 -11.40
CA LYS A 83 11.60 0.89 -10.69
C LYS A 83 12.29 1.02 -9.33
N SER A 84 13.00 2.12 -9.08
CA SER A 84 13.66 2.39 -7.79
C SER A 84 12.70 2.92 -6.74
N CYS A 85 11.72 3.75 -7.15
CA CYS A 85 10.79 4.42 -6.23
C CYS A 85 9.39 3.78 -6.24
N PHE A 86 8.91 3.36 -7.41
CA PHE A 86 7.63 2.66 -7.62
C PHE A 86 7.82 1.15 -7.81
N GLY A 87 8.96 0.61 -7.37
CA GLY A 87 9.24 -0.83 -7.36
C GLY A 87 8.56 -1.54 -6.19
N TRP A 88 7.23 -1.48 -6.12
CA TRP A 88 6.45 -1.86 -4.93
C TRP A 88 6.69 -3.29 -4.48
N LYS A 89 6.71 -4.25 -5.41
CA LYS A 89 7.05 -5.66 -5.11
C LYS A 89 8.36 -5.79 -4.31
N LYS A 90 9.41 -5.04 -4.69
CA LYS A 90 10.70 -5.07 -3.97
C LYS A 90 10.61 -4.40 -2.61
N GLN A 91 9.89 -3.28 -2.51
CA GLN A 91 9.69 -2.57 -1.24
C GLN A 91 8.87 -3.40 -0.26
N ILE A 92 7.71 -3.92 -0.68
CA ILE A 92 6.87 -4.81 0.13
C ILE A 92 7.66 -6.05 0.57
N THR A 93 8.39 -6.70 -0.33
CA THR A 93 9.25 -7.84 0.03
C THR A 93 10.29 -7.47 1.11
N LYS A 94 10.88 -6.27 1.03
CA LYS A 94 11.81 -5.77 2.04
C LYS A 94 11.10 -5.53 3.37
N LEU A 95 9.92 -4.91 3.34
CA LEU A 95 9.09 -4.67 4.53
C LEU A 95 8.62 -5.97 5.18
N HIS A 96 8.34 -7.04 4.41
CA HIS A 96 8.02 -8.36 4.97
C HIS A 96 9.22 -8.93 5.73
N LYS A 97 10.42 -8.80 5.17
CA LYS A 97 11.65 -9.25 5.84
C LYS A 97 11.91 -8.45 7.11
N GLU A 98 11.68 -7.15 7.09
CA GLU A 98 11.83 -6.27 8.27
C GLU A 98 10.77 -6.55 9.33
N GLY A 99 9.51 -6.73 8.94
CA GLY A 99 8.40 -7.13 9.83
C GLY A 99 8.65 -8.48 10.49
N LYS A 100 9.12 -9.48 9.72
CA LYS A 100 9.53 -10.79 10.27
C LYS A 100 10.67 -10.63 11.29
N LYS A 101 11.71 -9.85 10.99
CA LYS A 101 12.82 -9.58 11.92
C LYS A 101 12.37 -8.86 13.19
N ALA A 102 11.48 -7.88 13.07
CA ALA A 102 10.92 -7.15 14.20
C ALA A 102 10.06 -8.06 15.10
N ALA A 103 9.28 -8.96 14.49
CA ALA A 103 8.52 -9.98 15.22
C ALA A 103 9.44 -10.98 15.95
N SER A 104 10.55 -11.38 15.32
CA SER A 104 11.54 -12.27 15.95
C SER A 104 12.27 -11.59 17.11
N LYS A 105 12.65 -10.31 17.00
CA LYS A 105 13.29 -9.56 18.11
C LYS A 105 12.38 -9.35 19.32
N LYS A 106 11.08 -9.15 19.10
CA LYS A 106 10.10 -9.07 20.21
C LYS A 106 9.96 -10.39 20.97
N LYS A 107 10.26 -11.53 20.35
CA LYS A 107 10.20 -12.84 20.99
C LYS A 107 11.42 -13.16 21.86
N ASP A 108 12.53 -12.44 21.68
CA ASP A 108 13.81 -12.69 22.37
C ASP A 108 14.03 -11.80 23.61
N SER A 109 13.34 -10.65 23.71
CA SER A 109 13.43 -9.74 24.87
C SER A 109 12.54 -10.16 26.06
N GLY A 110 12.31 -11.46 26.22
CA GLY A 110 11.59 -12.03 27.36
C GLY A 110 12.55 -12.90 28.17
N THR A 111 12.68 -12.59 29.47
CA THR A 111 13.36 -13.38 30.52
C THR A 111 14.90 -13.35 30.55
N ASN A 112 15.43 -12.28 31.13
CA ASN A 112 16.47 -12.44 32.15
C ASN A 112 16.11 -11.55 33.35
N LEU A 113 15.04 -11.94 34.04
CA LEU A 113 14.73 -11.45 35.38
C LEU A 113 15.40 -12.41 36.34
N TYR A 114 16.35 -11.83 37.06
CA TYR A 114 17.26 -12.34 38.09
C TYR A 114 16.63 -13.37 39.04
#